data_AF-A0A964RIG0-F1
#
_entry.id   AF-A0A964RIG0-F1
#
_cell.length_a   1.000
_cell.length_b   1.000
_cell.length_c   1.000
_cell.angle_alpha   90.00
_cell.angle_beta   90.00
_cell.angle_gamma   90.00
#
_symmetry.space_group_name_H-M   'P 1'
#
loop_
_entity.id
_entity.type
_entity.pdbx_description
1 polymer ?
#
loop_
_entity_poly.entity_id
_entity_poly.type
_entity_poly.pdbx_seq_one_letter_code
_entity_poly.pdbx_strand_id
1 'polypeptide(L)'
;MNFNYNDVLKIESPKIENNIVLDETEVIEKYKRGEFRIVTEQARYPLANLKNIFASYNLSPDYQRRRVWGIRRKSKLIESFIINVPIPPIFLYEYDFSKYEVMDGLQRVTAILDFFDNKFALDGLDLWSELNGKFYSDLPNEIKLAIERRYLSAIILLKETASNEQKEKLMKRFVFERLNTGGIELSPQEIRNALYSSDFNDKLIKMAESEIFRTLWGELENDNYSRMEDCELVLRFFAYKSACKHNLAKPTVVILDSYAEKAKNFKEEDICILEDLFYGTLELISNMFGDTAFRSERDSRRSEKMIYDTVMLSCAELIEEGFSLGFTQVNQDKLISEKFKCIHENRTVFNGKYTSIRNVKERVDLLKNVLRRQIYEI
;
A
#
# COMPACT_ATOMS: atom_id res chain seq x y z
N MET A 1 -9.62 28.48 5.28
CA MET A 1 -10.54 27.64 4.49
C MET A 1 -10.76 26.38 5.30
N ASN A 2 -12.00 26.05 5.65
CA ASN A 2 -12.30 24.76 6.27
C ASN A 2 -11.98 23.66 5.26
N PHE A 3 -11.26 22.63 5.70
CA PHE A 3 -10.92 21.49 4.86
C PHE A 3 -12.17 20.81 4.33
N ASN A 4 -12.23 20.63 3.01
CA ASN A 4 -13.30 19.91 2.35
C ASN A 4 -12.72 18.66 1.71
N TYR A 5 -12.84 17.53 2.40
CA TYR A 5 -12.35 16.23 1.93
C TYR A 5 -12.96 15.82 0.58
N ASN A 6 -14.12 16.35 0.22
CA ASN A 6 -14.73 16.10 -1.08
C ASN A 6 -14.00 16.81 -2.24
N ASP A 7 -13.27 17.89 -1.98
CA ASP A 7 -12.62 18.73 -3.00
C ASP A 7 -11.11 18.50 -3.12
N VAL A 8 -10.56 17.44 -2.48
CA VAL A 8 -9.13 17.12 -2.54
C VAL A 8 -8.65 16.99 -3.99
N LEU A 9 -9.39 16.28 -4.83
CA LEU A 9 -9.05 16.08 -6.25
C LEU A 9 -9.60 17.18 -7.18
N LYS A 10 -9.98 18.34 -6.65
CA LYS A 10 -10.38 19.50 -7.47
C LYS A 10 -9.25 19.82 -8.46
N ILE A 11 -9.65 20.06 -9.71
CA ILE A 11 -8.82 19.98 -10.91
C ILE A 11 -7.62 20.91 -10.82
N GLU A 12 -6.45 20.32 -10.57
CA GLU A 12 -5.17 20.64 -11.18
C GLU A 12 -4.38 19.33 -11.19
N SER A 13 -4.56 18.53 -12.24
CA SER A 13 -3.49 17.59 -12.58
C SER A 13 -3.05 17.99 -13.98
N PRO A 14 -1.78 18.36 -14.18
CA PRO A 14 -1.28 18.53 -15.53
C PRO A 14 -1.53 17.25 -16.31
N LYS A 15 -2.00 17.40 -17.56
CA LYS A 15 -1.97 16.30 -18.52
C LYS A 15 -0.49 15.92 -18.67
N ILE A 16 -0.14 14.70 -18.29
CA ILE A 16 1.12 14.13 -18.74
C ILE A 16 0.87 13.73 -20.20
N GLU A 17 1.27 14.60 -21.13
CA GLU A 17 1.31 14.29 -22.56
C GLU A 17 2.43 13.27 -22.79
N ASN A 18 2.06 12.00 -22.84
CA ASN A 18 3.00 10.89 -22.99
C ASN A 18 3.37 10.54 -24.43
N ASN A 19 3.20 11.46 -25.39
CA ASN A 19 3.65 11.24 -26.77
C ASN A 19 4.31 12.49 -27.35
N ILE A 20 5.52 12.77 -26.86
CA ILE A 20 6.44 13.67 -27.54
C ILE A 20 7.26 12.82 -28.49
N VAL A 21 6.99 12.95 -29.79
CA VAL A 21 7.87 12.38 -30.83
C VAL A 21 9.04 13.33 -30.97
N LEU A 22 10.17 12.97 -30.37
CA LEU A 22 11.42 13.72 -30.48
C LEU A 22 12.18 13.27 -31.73
N ASP A 23 12.82 14.21 -32.42
CA ASP A 23 13.77 13.87 -33.48
C ASP A 23 15.10 13.34 -32.91
N GLU A 24 15.99 12.83 -33.77
CA GLU A 24 17.28 12.26 -33.33
C GLU A 24 18.15 13.26 -32.56
N THR A 25 18.15 14.53 -32.96
CA THR A 25 18.95 15.58 -32.31
C THR A 25 18.39 15.88 -30.94
N GLU A 26 17.07 16.00 -30.82
CA GLU A 26 16.37 16.23 -29.56
C GLU A 26 16.53 15.07 -28.58
N VAL A 27 16.53 13.82 -29.07
CA VAL A 27 16.82 12.63 -28.26
C VAL A 27 18.25 12.67 -27.70
N ILE A 28 19.23 13.00 -28.53
CA ILE A 28 20.64 13.10 -28.13
C ILE A 28 20.83 14.23 -27.10
N GLU A 29 20.23 15.39 -27.32
CA GLU A 29 20.31 16.51 -26.37
C GLU A 29 19.63 16.16 -25.04
N LYS A 30 18.48 15.49 -25.07
CA LYS A 30 17.83 14.98 -23.85
C LYS A 30 18.74 14.03 -23.05
N TYR A 31 19.47 13.13 -23.73
CA TYR A 31 20.44 12.25 -23.08
C TYR A 31 21.62 13.03 -22.49
N LYS A 32 22.22 13.96 -23.25
CA LYS A 32 23.35 14.78 -22.78
C LYS A 32 23.00 15.66 -21.58
N ARG A 33 21.77 16.19 -21.53
CA ARG A 33 21.25 16.97 -20.38
C ARG A 33 21.14 16.14 -19.11
N GLY A 34 21.19 14.80 -19.19
CA GLY A 34 21.13 13.92 -18.02
C GLY A 34 19.79 14.01 -17.28
N GLU A 35 18.69 14.31 -17.99
CA GLU A 35 17.37 14.56 -17.40
C GLU A 35 16.88 13.42 -16.48
N PHE A 36 17.37 12.19 -16.66
CA PHE A 36 17.03 11.03 -15.83
C PHE A 36 18.26 10.16 -15.50
N ARG A 37 19.46 10.76 -15.46
CA ARG A 37 20.68 10.01 -15.12
C ARG A 37 20.70 9.74 -13.62
N ILE A 38 20.73 8.46 -13.24
CA ILE A 38 20.89 8.03 -11.85
C ILE A 38 22.38 8.02 -11.54
N VAL A 39 22.77 8.66 -10.44
CA VAL A 39 24.12 8.63 -9.91
C VAL A 39 24.16 7.56 -8.83
N THR A 40 25.03 6.58 -9.00
CA THR A 40 25.13 5.45 -8.06
C THR A 40 26.55 5.26 -7.56
N GLU A 41 26.66 4.86 -6.30
CA GLU A 41 27.87 4.32 -5.69
C GLU A 41 27.71 2.85 -5.37
N GLN A 42 28.82 2.12 -5.28
CA GLN A 42 28.82 0.72 -4.86
C GLN A 42 29.50 0.58 -3.50
N ALA A 43 28.89 -0.18 -2.60
CA ALA A 43 29.44 -0.48 -1.29
C ALA A 43 29.41 -1.98 -1.01
N ARG A 44 30.29 -2.43 -0.11
CA ARG A 44 30.32 -3.80 0.40
C ARG A 44 30.43 -3.74 1.91
N TYR A 45 29.37 -4.18 2.59
CA TYR A 45 29.31 -4.15 4.05
C TYR A 45 29.73 -5.51 4.63
N PRO A 46 30.77 -5.57 5.47
CA PRO A 46 31.12 -6.80 6.18
C PRO A 46 29.95 -7.25 7.07
N LEU A 47 29.59 -8.53 7.03
CA LEU A 47 28.47 -9.03 7.83
C LEU A 47 28.71 -8.84 9.33
N ALA A 48 29.95 -9.02 9.81
CA ALA A 48 30.32 -8.81 11.20
C ALA A 48 29.97 -7.40 11.74
N ASN A 49 30.03 -6.37 10.88
CA ASN A 49 29.78 -4.98 11.27
C ASN A 49 28.40 -4.47 10.83
N LEU A 50 27.58 -5.32 10.21
CA LEU A 50 26.33 -4.91 9.58
C LEU A 50 25.38 -4.26 10.58
N LYS A 51 25.32 -4.77 11.81
CA LYS A 51 24.48 -4.23 12.89
C LYS A 51 24.84 -2.78 13.22
N ASN A 52 26.13 -2.47 13.33
CA ASN A 52 26.58 -1.12 13.67
C ASN A 52 26.34 -0.14 12.52
N ILE A 53 26.56 -0.59 11.27
CA ILE A 53 26.35 0.23 10.08
C ILE A 53 24.88 0.58 9.92
N PHE A 54 24.00 -0.42 10.00
CA PHE A 54 22.57 -0.22 9.75
C PHE A 54 21.79 0.32 10.95
N ALA A 55 22.43 0.45 12.13
CA ALA A 55 21.83 1.11 13.29
C ALA A 55 21.52 2.61 13.03
N SER A 56 22.30 3.26 12.15
CA SER A 56 22.08 4.66 11.77
C SER A 56 21.21 4.81 10.50
N TYR A 57 20.81 3.70 9.87
CA TYR A 57 20.07 3.71 8.61
C TYR A 57 18.57 3.57 8.91
N ASN A 58 17.73 4.11 8.04
CA ASN A 58 16.30 3.86 8.14
C ASN A 58 15.99 2.43 7.64
N LEU A 59 15.86 1.51 8.59
CA LEU A 59 15.46 0.11 8.40
C LEU A 59 13.95 -0.12 8.52
N SER A 60 13.15 0.92 8.71
CA SER A 60 11.69 0.79 8.85
C SER A 60 10.97 1.72 7.88
N PRO A 61 11.23 1.61 6.57
CA PRO A 61 10.39 2.28 5.60
C PRO A 61 8.94 1.86 5.81
N ASP A 62 8.05 2.84 6.01
CA ASP A 62 6.63 2.61 6.35
C ASP A 62 5.93 1.67 5.35
N TYR A 63 6.42 1.69 4.11
CA TYR A 63 5.90 0.94 2.97
C TYR A 63 6.28 -0.55 2.91
N GLN A 64 7.24 -1.03 3.70
CA GLN A 64 7.62 -2.46 3.74
C GLN A 64 7.37 -3.12 5.11
N ARG A 65 6.70 -2.45 6.05
CA ARG A 65 6.50 -2.95 7.43
C ARG A 65 5.77 -4.29 7.54
N ARG A 66 4.93 -4.66 6.56
CA ARG A 66 4.04 -5.84 6.64
C ARG A 66 4.56 -7.10 5.93
N ARG A 67 5.54 -6.99 5.05
CA ARG A 67 6.15 -8.17 4.40
C ARG A 67 7.28 -8.68 5.29
N VAL A 68 7.14 -9.88 5.85
CA VAL A 68 8.21 -10.52 6.65
C VAL A 68 8.54 -11.87 6.04
N TRP A 69 9.82 -12.12 5.74
CA TRP A 69 10.26 -13.45 5.31
C TRP A 69 10.02 -14.50 6.39
N GLY A 70 9.39 -15.62 6.03
CA GLY A 70 9.31 -16.80 6.89
C GLY A 70 10.70 -17.39 7.18
N ILE A 71 10.79 -18.15 8.27
CA ILE A 71 12.05 -18.69 8.81
C ILE A 71 12.83 -19.48 7.76
N ARG A 72 12.16 -20.33 6.95
CA ARG A 72 12.82 -21.10 5.88
C ARG A 72 13.55 -20.21 4.88
N ARG A 73 12.90 -19.12 4.43
CA ARG A 73 13.51 -18.19 3.47
C ARG A 73 14.68 -17.42 4.09
N LYS A 74 14.54 -17.00 5.36
CA LYS A 74 15.66 -16.41 6.13
C LYS A 74 16.83 -17.41 6.23
N SER A 75 16.55 -18.67 6.53
CA SER A 75 17.55 -19.73 6.67
C SER A 75 18.29 -20.02 5.36
N LYS A 76 17.58 -20.06 4.22
CA LYS A 76 18.21 -20.18 2.88
C LYS A 76 19.16 -19.03 2.52
N LEU A 77 18.88 -17.82 3.01
CA LEU A 77 19.81 -16.70 2.87
C LEU A 77 21.10 -16.97 3.67
N ILE A 78 21.00 -17.47 4.89
CA ILE A 78 22.16 -17.84 5.71
C ILE A 78 22.95 -18.98 5.06
N GLU A 79 22.27 -20.01 4.55
CA GLU A 79 22.89 -21.11 3.80
C GLU A 79 23.70 -20.59 2.62
N SER A 80 23.15 -19.63 1.86
CA SER A 80 23.87 -18.96 0.75
C SER A 80 25.19 -18.31 1.18
N PHE A 81 25.26 -17.71 2.38
CA PHE A 81 26.50 -17.14 2.90
C PHE A 81 27.54 -18.21 3.29
N ILE A 82 27.07 -19.34 3.83
CA ILE A 82 27.94 -20.48 4.19
C ILE A 82 28.60 -21.03 2.93
N ILE A 83 27.82 -21.28 1.87
CA ILE A 83 28.32 -21.83 0.59
C ILE A 83 28.89 -20.77 -0.37
N ASN A 84 28.90 -19.50 0.02
CA ASN A 84 29.41 -18.38 -0.78
C ASN A 84 28.72 -18.21 -2.15
N VAL A 85 27.41 -18.43 -2.20
CA VAL A 85 26.60 -18.11 -3.38
C VAL A 85 26.46 -16.59 -3.52
N PRO A 86 26.60 -16.01 -4.73
CA PRO A 86 26.36 -14.59 -4.95
C PRO A 86 24.94 -14.18 -4.54
N ILE A 87 24.83 -13.23 -3.62
CA ILE A 87 23.56 -12.64 -3.21
C ILE A 87 23.38 -11.34 -3.98
N PRO A 88 22.17 -11.05 -4.52
CA PRO A 88 21.91 -9.78 -5.19
C PRO A 88 22.28 -8.60 -4.28
N PRO A 89 22.66 -7.44 -4.82
CA PRO A 89 22.91 -6.26 -4.01
C PRO A 89 21.61 -5.77 -3.35
N ILE A 90 21.72 -5.11 -2.21
CA ILE A 90 20.66 -4.27 -1.66
C ILE A 90 20.71 -2.90 -2.33
N PHE A 91 19.61 -2.16 -2.31
CA PHE A 91 19.56 -0.80 -2.83
C PHE A 91 19.29 0.18 -1.71
N LEU A 92 20.13 1.20 -1.64
CA LEU A 92 20.04 2.27 -0.66
C LEU A 92 19.77 3.59 -1.35
N TYR A 93 19.06 4.48 -0.68
CA TYR A 93 18.88 5.86 -1.11
C TYR A 93 19.48 6.81 -0.07
N GLU A 94 20.35 7.71 -0.52
CA GLU A 94 20.87 8.80 0.32
C GLU A 94 19.89 9.98 0.29
N TYR A 95 19.08 10.13 1.34
CA TYR A 95 18.09 11.22 1.42
C TYR A 95 18.67 12.50 2.02
N ASP A 96 19.75 12.36 2.77
CA ASP A 96 20.51 13.44 3.38
C ASP A 96 21.97 13.00 3.50
N PHE A 97 22.89 13.93 3.66
CA PHE A 97 24.32 13.64 3.64
C PHE A 97 24.68 12.52 4.64
N SER A 98 25.19 11.40 4.11
CA SER A 98 25.51 10.17 4.87
C SER A 98 24.33 9.55 5.64
N LYS A 99 23.09 9.87 5.27
CA LYS A 99 21.87 9.22 5.80
C LYS A 99 21.18 8.42 4.73
N TYR A 100 21.02 7.13 5.01
CA TYR A 100 20.56 6.16 4.04
C TYR A 100 19.24 5.52 4.45
N GLU A 101 18.39 5.29 3.46
CA GLU A 101 17.17 4.51 3.56
C GLU A 101 17.29 3.26 2.69
N VAL A 102 16.82 2.11 3.18
CA VAL A 102 16.79 0.89 2.38
C VAL A 102 15.63 0.94 1.40
N MET A 103 15.93 1.01 0.10
CA MET A 103 14.92 0.89 -0.96
C MET A 103 14.58 -0.57 -1.24
N ASP A 104 15.58 -1.41 -1.45
CA ASP A 104 15.38 -2.84 -1.71
C ASP A 104 16.35 -3.69 -0.89
N GLY A 105 15.88 -4.88 -0.50
CA GLY A 105 16.65 -5.83 0.30
C GLY A 105 16.48 -5.71 1.80
N LEU A 106 15.47 -4.97 2.28
CA LEU A 106 15.16 -4.87 3.71
C LEU A 106 15.02 -6.23 4.38
N GLN A 107 14.35 -7.18 3.72
CA GLN A 107 14.18 -8.55 4.24
C GLN A 107 15.50 -9.32 4.35
N ARG A 108 16.46 -9.06 3.45
CA ARG A 108 17.81 -9.65 3.52
C ARG A 108 18.59 -9.07 4.69
N VAL A 109 18.59 -7.74 4.82
CA VAL A 109 19.24 -7.05 5.95
C VAL A 109 18.66 -7.53 7.27
N THR A 110 17.32 -7.51 7.41
CA THR A 110 16.61 -7.94 8.61
C THR A 110 16.87 -9.41 8.93
N ALA A 111 16.86 -10.31 7.95
CA ALA A 111 17.16 -11.72 8.17
C ALA A 111 18.58 -11.94 8.71
N ILE A 112 19.56 -11.19 8.20
CA ILE A 112 20.94 -11.27 8.68
C ILE A 112 21.05 -10.74 10.12
N LEU A 113 20.47 -9.58 10.40
CA LEU A 113 20.48 -8.97 11.74
C LEU A 113 19.77 -9.86 12.77
N ASP A 114 18.58 -10.36 12.43
CA ASP A 114 17.81 -11.27 13.28
C ASP A 114 18.56 -12.57 13.57
N PHE A 115 19.33 -13.08 12.59
CA PHE A 115 20.13 -14.29 12.77
C PHE A 115 21.28 -14.05 13.76
N PHE A 116 22.06 -12.98 13.57
CA PHE A 116 23.12 -12.60 14.51
C PHE A 116 22.61 -12.30 15.92
N ASP A 117 21.38 -11.79 16.04
CA ASP A 117 20.69 -11.54 17.31
C ASP A 117 20.00 -12.77 17.91
N ASN A 118 20.20 -13.98 17.33
CA ASN A 118 19.58 -15.23 17.77
C ASN A 118 18.04 -15.20 17.84
N LYS A 119 17.37 -14.44 16.97
CA LYS A 119 15.90 -14.35 16.96
C LYS A 119 15.21 -15.53 16.28
N PHE A 120 15.93 -16.36 15.54
CA PHE A 120 15.41 -17.58 14.95
C PHE A 120 16.50 -18.66 14.82
N ALA A 121 16.08 -19.92 14.88
CA ALA A 121 16.91 -21.07 14.54
C ALA A 121 16.79 -21.40 13.05
N LEU A 122 17.86 -21.91 12.45
CA LEU A 122 17.86 -22.32 11.06
C LEU A 122 16.84 -23.45 10.82
N ASP A 123 16.06 -23.36 9.75
CA ASP A 123 15.09 -24.38 9.34
C ASP A 123 15.06 -24.55 7.82
N GLY A 124 14.83 -25.78 7.35
CA GLY A 124 14.70 -26.11 5.94
C GLY A 124 15.99 -25.94 5.12
N LEU A 125 17.16 -26.12 5.73
CA LEU A 125 18.44 -26.22 5.03
C LEU A 125 18.56 -27.56 4.29
N ASP A 126 19.03 -27.51 3.03
CA ASP A 126 19.14 -28.72 2.18
C ASP A 126 20.58 -29.25 2.18
N LEU A 127 21.57 -28.35 2.07
CA LEU A 127 22.98 -28.69 1.97
C LEU A 127 23.64 -28.77 3.35
N TRP A 128 23.14 -28.00 4.30
CA TRP A 128 23.63 -27.93 5.68
C TRP A 128 22.55 -28.35 6.68
N SER A 129 21.90 -29.48 6.41
CA SER A 129 20.74 -29.97 7.17
C SER A 129 21.05 -30.19 8.66
N GLU A 130 22.30 -30.47 9.01
CA GLU A 130 22.82 -30.63 10.38
C GLU A 130 22.86 -29.32 11.19
N LEU A 131 22.67 -28.18 10.52
CA LEU A 131 22.53 -26.88 11.17
C LEU A 131 21.06 -26.52 11.44
N ASN A 132 20.10 -27.30 10.94
CA ASN A 132 18.68 -27.09 11.27
C ASN A 132 18.47 -27.20 12.79
N GLY A 133 17.65 -26.32 13.35
CA GLY A 133 17.39 -26.18 14.78
C GLY A 133 18.45 -25.38 15.56
N LYS A 134 19.54 -24.94 14.92
CA LYS A 134 20.59 -24.15 15.58
C LYS A 134 20.37 -22.65 15.43
N PHE A 135 20.57 -21.92 16.53
CA PHE A 135 20.73 -20.47 16.52
C PHE A 135 22.17 -20.08 16.15
N TYR A 136 22.41 -18.79 15.91
CA TYR A 136 23.77 -18.29 15.65
C TYR A 136 24.75 -18.68 16.77
N SER A 137 24.32 -18.59 18.03
CA SER A 137 25.09 -18.96 19.22
C SER A 137 25.57 -20.41 19.20
N ASP A 138 24.79 -21.31 18.60
CA ASP A 138 25.01 -22.76 18.65
C ASP A 138 25.91 -23.25 17.50
N LEU A 139 26.27 -22.36 16.57
CA LEU A 139 27.13 -22.71 15.45
C LEU A 139 28.59 -22.93 15.90
N PRO A 140 29.31 -23.89 15.27
CA PRO A 140 30.75 -24.02 15.42
C PRO A 140 31.46 -22.71 15.05
N ASN A 141 32.55 -22.41 15.75
CA ASN A 141 33.27 -21.13 15.57
C ASN A 141 33.77 -20.93 14.15
N GLU A 142 34.22 -22.00 13.47
CA GLU A 142 34.69 -21.95 12.09
C GLU A 142 33.57 -21.54 11.12
N ILE A 143 32.33 -21.97 11.39
CA ILE A 143 31.16 -21.59 10.58
C ILE A 143 30.77 -20.14 10.85
N LYS A 144 30.79 -19.70 12.12
CA LYS A 144 30.57 -18.29 12.48
C LYS A 144 31.53 -17.37 11.74
N LEU A 145 32.84 -17.67 11.82
CA LEU A 145 33.88 -16.92 11.10
C LEU A 145 33.70 -16.98 9.58
N ALA A 146 33.24 -18.11 9.04
CA ALA A 146 32.97 -18.25 7.61
C ALA A 146 31.81 -17.36 7.12
N ILE A 147 30.79 -17.13 7.97
CA ILE A 147 29.67 -16.22 7.70
C ILE A 147 30.10 -14.76 7.92
N GLU A 148 30.73 -14.45 9.05
CA GLU A 148 31.14 -13.09 9.43
C GLU A 148 32.08 -12.42 8.43
N ARG A 149 32.96 -13.20 7.79
CA ARG A 149 33.89 -12.70 6.74
C ARG A 149 33.21 -12.40 5.40
N ARG A 150 31.92 -12.70 5.24
CA ARG A 150 31.17 -12.40 4.00
C ARG A 150 30.77 -10.93 3.96
N TYR A 151 30.35 -10.49 2.78
CA TYR A 151 29.92 -9.12 2.54
C TYR A 151 28.53 -9.08 1.96
N LEU A 152 27.75 -8.09 2.38
CA LEU A 152 26.51 -7.69 1.72
C LEU A 152 26.83 -6.55 0.74
N SER A 153 26.66 -6.82 -0.56
CA SER A 153 26.84 -5.80 -1.60
C SER A 153 25.66 -4.81 -1.59
N ALA A 154 25.93 -3.54 -1.83
CA ALA A 154 24.94 -2.48 -1.90
C ALA A 154 25.19 -1.57 -3.11
N ILE A 155 24.11 -1.10 -3.72
CA ILE A 155 24.10 -0.02 -4.71
C ILE A 155 23.40 1.16 -4.05
N ILE A 156 24.09 2.28 -3.94
CA ILE A 156 23.62 3.49 -3.27
C ILE A 156 23.23 4.49 -4.34
N LEU A 157 21.98 4.93 -4.33
CA LEU A 157 21.50 6.03 -5.13
C LEU A 157 21.78 7.33 -4.39
N LEU A 158 22.69 8.13 -4.96
CA LEU A 158 23.10 9.37 -4.36
C LEU A 158 22.04 10.46 -4.56
N LYS A 159 21.94 11.39 -3.61
CA LYS A 159 20.98 12.51 -3.61
C LYS A 159 21.10 13.38 -4.86
N GLU A 160 22.32 13.51 -5.38
CA GLU A 160 22.70 14.24 -6.61
C GLU A 160 21.97 13.74 -7.87
N THR A 161 21.33 12.57 -7.79
CA THR A 161 20.43 12.05 -8.83
C THR A 161 19.24 12.98 -9.09
N ALA A 162 18.84 13.83 -8.13
CA ALA A 162 17.68 14.69 -8.25
C ALA A 162 17.99 16.18 -8.04
N SER A 163 17.59 17.02 -8.99
CA SER A 163 17.73 18.48 -8.92
C SER A 163 16.62 19.15 -8.10
N ASN A 164 15.53 18.45 -7.80
CA ASN A 164 14.42 18.92 -6.96
C ASN A 164 13.62 17.72 -6.38
N GLU A 165 12.75 18.00 -5.41
CA GLU A 165 11.96 16.98 -4.68
C GLU A 165 11.02 16.16 -5.59
N GLN A 166 10.45 16.77 -6.64
CA GLN A 166 9.56 16.06 -7.57
C GLN A 166 10.34 15.04 -8.40
N LYS A 167 11.51 15.43 -8.92
CA LYS A 167 12.42 14.56 -9.66
C LYS A 167 12.97 13.45 -8.77
N GLU A 168 13.26 13.74 -7.51
CA GLU A 168 13.66 12.74 -6.52
C GLU A 168 12.63 11.62 -6.37
N LYS A 169 11.36 11.98 -6.14
CA LYS A 169 10.27 11.02 -6.03
C LYS A 169 10.09 10.21 -7.30
N LEU A 170 10.14 10.86 -8.46
CA LEU A 170 10.03 10.18 -9.75
C LEU A 170 11.18 9.19 -9.98
N MET A 171 12.41 9.56 -9.63
CA MET A 171 13.58 8.68 -9.75
C MET A 171 13.50 7.52 -8.77
N LYS A 172 13.15 7.77 -7.50
CA LYS A 172 12.84 6.71 -6.54
C LYS A 172 11.82 5.74 -7.12
N ARG A 173 10.69 6.24 -7.60
CA ARG A 173 9.62 5.44 -8.23
C ARG A 173 10.15 4.57 -9.36
N PHE A 174 10.86 5.15 -10.31
CA PHE A 174 11.37 4.40 -11.47
C PHE A 174 12.41 3.36 -11.11
N VAL A 175 13.24 3.65 -10.11
CA VAL A 175 14.21 2.69 -9.58
C VAL A 175 13.46 1.57 -8.88
N PHE A 176 12.53 1.89 -7.97
CA PHE A 176 11.68 0.89 -7.32
C PHE A 176 10.96 0.00 -8.33
N GLU A 177 10.27 0.57 -9.32
CA GLU A 177 9.55 -0.18 -10.35
C GLU A 177 10.49 -1.10 -11.14
N ARG A 178 11.67 -0.60 -11.54
CA ARG A 178 12.63 -1.38 -12.36
C ARG A 178 13.47 -2.39 -11.58
N LEU A 179 13.67 -2.19 -10.28
CA LEU A 179 14.38 -3.15 -9.43
C LEU A 179 13.48 -4.33 -9.06
N ASN A 180 12.19 -4.08 -8.89
CA ASN A 180 11.22 -5.10 -8.47
C ASN A 180 10.72 -6.00 -9.63
N THR A 181 11.06 -5.72 -10.89
CA THR A 181 10.67 -6.56 -12.05
C THR A 181 11.36 -7.92 -12.10
N GLY A 182 12.41 -8.16 -11.32
CA GLY A 182 13.08 -9.47 -11.18
C GLY A 182 12.76 -10.24 -9.89
N GLY A 183 11.97 -9.65 -8.97
CA GLY A 183 11.68 -10.17 -7.63
C GLY A 183 10.17 -10.29 -7.34
N ILE A 184 9.77 -10.29 -6.06
CA ILE A 184 8.34 -10.21 -5.71
C ILE A 184 7.88 -8.77 -5.91
N GLU A 185 7.14 -8.52 -6.99
CA GLU A 185 6.61 -7.20 -7.31
C GLU A 185 5.87 -6.56 -6.11
N LEU A 186 6.18 -5.30 -5.82
CA LEU A 186 5.40 -4.48 -4.90
C LEU A 186 4.04 -4.20 -5.51
N SER A 187 3.00 -4.21 -4.70
CA SER A 187 1.66 -3.78 -5.11
C SER A 187 1.69 -2.27 -5.42
N PRO A 188 0.76 -1.76 -6.24
CA PRO A 188 0.61 -0.33 -6.45
C PRO A 188 0.46 0.46 -5.14
N GLN A 189 -0.18 -0.13 -4.12
CA GLN A 189 -0.34 0.52 -2.81
C GLN A 189 0.97 0.57 -2.01
N GLU A 190 1.78 -0.47 -2.08
CA GLU A 190 3.12 -0.46 -1.47
C GLU A 190 4.00 0.62 -2.11
N ILE A 191 3.92 0.80 -3.44
CA ILE A 191 4.60 1.88 -4.14
C ILE A 191 4.10 3.25 -3.66
N ARG A 192 2.77 3.45 -3.52
CA ARG A 192 2.21 4.71 -3.02
C ARG A 192 2.71 5.05 -1.62
N ASN A 193 2.73 4.08 -0.72
CA ASN A 193 3.19 4.30 0.65
C ASN A 193 4.67 4.72 0.67
N ALA A 194 5.48 4.22 -0.28
CA ALA A 194 6.89 4.60 -0.40
C ALA A 194 7.08 6.03 -0.92
N LEU A 195 6.30 6.42 -1.92
CA LEU A 195 6.47 7.71 -2.60
C LEU A 195 5.79 8.87 -1.87
N TYR A 196 4.69 8.57 -1.19
CA TYR A 196 3.79 9.55 -0.60
C TYR A 196 3.67 9.39 0.92
N SER A 197 4.72 8.91 1.60
CA SER A 197 4.73 8.82 3.07
C SER A 197 4.33 10.16 3.70
N SER A 198 3.39 10.08 4.65
CA SER A 198 2.72 11.20 5.31
C SER A 198 1.98 10.71 6.56
N ASP A 199 1.61 11.63 7.46
CA ASP A 199 0.81 11.31 8.66
C ASP A 199 -0.54 10.67 8.29
N PHE A 200 -1.10 11.04 7.12
CA PHE A 200 -2.30 10.42 6.60
C PHE A 200 -2.08 8.94 6.24
N ASN A 201 -0.93 8.58 5.68
CA ASN A 201 -0.60 7.17 5.39
C ASN A 201 -0.55 6.34 6.67
N ASP A 202 0.00 6.88 7.76
CA ASP A 202 0.01 6.21 9.05
C ASP A 202 -1.40 6.00 9.60
N LYS A 203 -2.31 6.97 9.40
CA LYS A 203 -3.73 6.80 9.75
C LYS A 203 -4.47 5.82 8.85
N LEU A 204 -4.14 5.73 7.55
CA LEU A 204 -4.71 4.70 6.65
C LEU A 204 -4.42 3.29 7.16
N ILE A 205 -3.18 3.04 7.61
CA ILE A 205 -2.77 1.76 8.20
C ILE A 205 -3.59 1.46 9.46
N LYS A 206 -3.75 2.44 10.37
CA LYS A 206 -4.55 2.28 11.59
C LYS A 206 -6.03 2.04 11.31
N MET A 207 -6.61 2.78 10.38
CA MET A 207 -8.01 2.60 9.93
C MET A 207 -8.24 1.21 9.34
N ALA A 208 -7.30 0.71 8.53
CA ALA A 208 -7.33 -0.64 7.97
C ALA A 208 -7.13 -1.74 9.04
N GLU A 209 -6.49 -1.42 10.17
CA GLU A 209 -6.30 -2.33 11.30
C GLU A 209 -7.49 -2.34 12.28
N SER A 210 -8.46 -1.44 12.12
CA SER A 210 -9.60 -1.35 13.01
C SER A 210 -10.47 -2.61 13.02
N GLU A 211 -10.96 -2.98 14.19
CA GLU A 211 -11.75 -4.20 14.40
C GLU A 211 -13.06 -4.18 13.61
N ILE A 212 -13.74 -3.03 13.57
CA ILE A 212 -14.99 -2.86 12.83
C ILE A 212 -14.78 -3.05 11.31
N PHE A 213 -13.72 -2.48 10.74
CA PHE A 213 -13.39 -2.66 9.33
C PHE A 213 -13.08 -4.12 9.01
N ARG A 214 -12.23 -4.76 9.82
CA ARG A 214 -11.85 -6.17 9.65
C ARG A 214 -13.03 -7.12 9.79
N THR A 215 -13.96 -6.84 10.70
CA THR A 215 -15.18 -7.63 10.90
C THR A 215 -16.11 -7.53 9.69
N LEU A 216 -16.32 -6.30 9.17
CA LEU A 216 -17.20 -6.08 8.02
C LEU A 216 -16.60 -6.61 6.71
N TRP A 217 -15.29 -6.47 6.53
CA TRP A 217 -14.59 -6.97 5.36
C TRP A 217 -14.38 -8.49 5.39
N GLY A 218 -14.11 -9.07 6.56
CA GLY A 218 -13.72 -10.47 6.75
C GLY A 218 -12.21 -10.69 6.75
N GLU A 219 -11.77 -11.93 6.99
CA GLU A 219 -10.35 -12.29 6.99
C GLU A 219 -9.72 -11.99 5.62
N LEU A 220 -8.73 -11.09 5.63
CA LEU A 220 -7.84 -10.94 4.50
C LEU A 220 -6.89 -12.12 4.51
N GLU A 221 -6.82 -12.86 3.40
CA GLU A 221 -5.77 -13.84 3.19
C GLU A 221 -4.40 -13.18 3.48
N ASN A 222 -3.51 -13.90 4.17
CA ASN A 222 -2.23 -13.35 4.63
C ASN A 222 -1.43 -12.64 3.53
N ASP A 223 -1.55 -13.10 2.27
CA ASP A 223 -0.90 -12.47 1.11
C ASP A 223 -1.45 -11.06 0.84
N ASN A 224 -2.77 -10.87 0.87
CA ASN A 224 -3.43 -9.57 0.62
C ASN A 224 -3.13 -8.53 1.72
N TYR A 225 -3.06 -8.98 2.98
CA TYR A 225 -2.64 -8.13 4.09
C TYR A 225 -1.18 -7.66 3.94
N SER A 226 -0.30 -8.58 3.52
CA SER A 226 1.11 -8.27 3.25
C SER A 226 1.30 -7.29 2.09
N ARG A 227 0.38 -7.30 1.11
CA ARG A 227 0.37 -6.40 -0.07
C ARG A 227 -0.39 -5.09 0.15
N MET A 228 -0.87 -4.85 1.37
CA MET A 228 -1.56 -3.62 1.80
C MET A 228 -2.87 -3.33 1.03
N GLU A 229 -3.58 -4.38 0.62
CA GLU A 229 -4.88 -4.24 -0.07
C GLU A 229 -5.95 -3.57 0.80
N ASP A 230 -5.91 -3.80 2.11
CA ASP A 230 -6.73 -3.11 3.10
C ASP A 230 -6.48 -1.60 3.12
N CYS A 231 -5.21 -1.19 3.11
CA CYS A 231 -4.84 0.22 3.04
C CYS A 231 -5.29 0.85 1.71
N GLU A 232 -5.25 0.08 0.61
CA GLU A 232 -5.81 0.49 -0.68
C GLU A 232 -7.32 0.73 -0.57
N LEU A 233 -8.07 -0.15 0.11
CA LEU A 233 -9.53 0.02 0.31
C LEU A 233 -9.87 1.29 1.08
N VAL A 234 -9.11 1.60 2.14
CA VAL A 234 -9.31 2.83 2.92
C VAL A 234 -8.96 4.05 2.08
N LEU A 235 -7.81 4.08 1.40
CA LEU A 235 -7.44 5.18 0.49
C LEU A 235 -8.48 5.37 -0.62
N ARG A 236 -8.98 4.27 -1.17
CA ARG A 236 -9.95 4.26 -2.25
C ARG A 236 -11.28 4.86 -1.85
N PHE A 237 -11.73 4.66 -0.60
CA PHE A 237 -12.93 5.32 -0.08
C PHE A 237 -12.82 6.86 -0.21
N PHE A 238 -11.75 7.44 0.32
CA PHE A 238 -11.55 8.90 0.29
C PHE A 238 -11.33 9.43 -1.13
N ALA A 239 -10.48 8.74 -1.91
CA ALA A 239 -10.15 9.16 -3.26
C ALA A 239 -11.35 9.07 -4.22
N TYR A 240 -12.15 8.01 -4.13
CA TYR A 240 -13.34 7.85 -4.95
C TYR A 240 -14.44 8.83 -4.57
N LYS A 241 -14.59 9.14 -3.28
CA LYS A 241 -15.53 10.18 -2.83
C LYS A 241 -15.23 11.52 -3.51
N SER A 242 -13.97 11.96 -3.49
CA SER A 242 -13.57 13.18 -4.19
C SER A 242 -13.69 13.06 -5.73
N ALA A 243 -13.33 11.90 -6.30
CA ALA A 243 -13.41 11.67 -7.74
C ALA A 243 -14.85 11.64 -8.28
N CYS A 244 -15.80 11.05 -7.55
CA CYS A 244 -17.23 10.98 -7.90
C CYS A 244 -17.88 12.36 -7.87
N LYS A 245 -17.52 13.21 -6.89
CA LYS A 245 -17.99 14.61 -6.83
C LYS A 245 -17.55 15.42 -8.05
N HIS A 246 -16.30 15.24 -8.49
CA HIS A 246 -15.75 15.95 -9.64
C HIS A 246 -15.89 15.22 -10.98
N ASN A 247 -16.59 14.08 -11.04
CA ASN A 247 -16.79 13.26 -12.24
C ASN A 247 -15.47 12.95 -12.99
N LEU A 248 -14.41 12.58 -12.25
CA LEU A 248 -13.09 12.36 -12.84
C LEU A 248 -13.07 11.10 -13.72
N ALA A 249 -12.81 11.27 -15.02
CA ALA A 249 -12.59 10.17 -15.96
C ALA A 249 -11.10 9.78 -16.02
N LYS A 250 -10.58 9.20 -14.94
CA LYS A 250 -9.19 8.72 -14.84
C LYS A 250 -9.10 7.28 -14.36
N PRO A 251 -8.03 6.53 -14.69
CA PRO A 251 -7.80 5.21 -14.12
C PRO A 251 -7.65 5.26 -12.60
N THR A 252 -8.06 4.20 -11.89
CA THR A 252 -7.96 4.07 -10.43
C THR A 252 -6.56 4.39 -9.92
N VAL A 253 -5.52 3.86 -10.56
CA VAL A 253 -4.13 4.09 -10.16
C VAL A 253 -3.82 5.60 -10.13
N VAL A 254 -4.21 6.34 -11.17
CA VAL A 254 -3.97 7.79 -11.25
C VAL A 254 -4.75 8.54 -10.16
N ILE A 255 -5.97 8.12 -9.87
CA ILE A 255 -6.83 8.75 -8.84
C ILE A 255 -6.21 8.56 -7.45
N LEU A 256 -5.80 7.33 -7.12
CA LEU A 256 -5.19 7.01 -5.83
C LEU A 256 -3.83 7.67 -5.66
N ASP A 257 -2.98 7.65 -6.70
CA ASP A 257 -1.67 8.33 -6.69
C ASP A 257 -1.85 9.85 -6.45
N SER A 258 -2.80 10.48 -7.17
CA SER A 258 -3.07 11.92 -7.03
C SER A 258 -3.60 12.29 -5.65
N TYR A 259 -4.43 11.43 -5.05
CA TYR A 259 -4.96 11.68 -3.71
C TYR A 259 -3.86 11.54 -2.66
N ALA A 260 -3.07 10.46 -2.73
CA ALA A 260 -1.96 10.22 -1.81
C ALA A 260 -0.91 11.35 -1.89
N GLU A 261 -0.60 11.84 -3.09
CA GLU A 261 0.30 12.98 -3.26
C GLU A 261 -0.21 14.25 -2.57
N LYS A 262 -1.50 14.56 -2.72
CA LYS A 262 -2.11 15.73 -2.07
C LYS A 262 -2.22 15.57 -0.55
N ALA A 263 -2.44 14.34 -0.07
CA ALA A 263 -2.55 14.01 1.34
C ALA A 263 -1.27 14.32 2.14
N LYS A 264 -0.11 14.42 1.49
CA LYS A 264 1.13 14.89 2.11
C LYS A 264 1.02 16.25 2.82
N ASN A 265 0.10 17.10 2.36
CA ASN A 265 -0.10 18.45 2.88
C ASN A 265 -1.30 18.54 3.83
N PHE A 266 -1.91 17.41 4.19
CA PHE A 266 -3.01 17.39 5.16
C PHE A 266 -2.48 17.72 6.55
N LYS A 267 -3.22 18.54 7.27
CA LYS A 267 -2.96 18.82 8.67
C LYS A 267 -3.59 17.76 9.55
N GLU A 268 -3.15 17.68 10.80
CA GLU A 268 -3.73 16.75 11.78
C GLU A 268 -5.24 16.95 11.92
N GLU A 269 -5.74 18.19 11.89
CA GLU A 269 -7.18 18.46 11.96
C GLU A 269 -7.94 17.90 10.73
N ASP A 270 -7.34 18.01 9.54
CA ASP A 270 -7.91 17.49 8.29
C ASP A 270 -8.00 15.96 8.33
N ILE A 271 -6.97 15.32 8.88
CA ILE A 271 -6.87 13.87 9.03
C ILE A 271 -7.92 13.37 10.04
N CYS A 272 -8.10 14.06 11.17
CA CYS A 272 -9.14 13.72 12.15
C CYS A 272 -10.54 13.76 11.52
N ILE A 273 -10.84 14.77 10.70
CA ILE A 273 -12.14 14.84 9.97
C ILE A 273 -12.33 13.62 9.05
N LEU A 274 -11.27 13.16 8.37
CA LEU A 274 -11.31 11.97 7.52
C LEU A 274 -11.50 10.69 8.33
N GLU A 275 -10.84 10.56 9.48
CA GLU A 275 -11.00 9.42 10.39
C GLU A 275 -12.45 9.35 10.92
N ASP A 276 -13.00 10.47 11.39
CA ASP A 276 -14.37 10.55 11.88
C ASP A 276 -15.39 10.15 10.80
N LEU A 277 -15.17 10.63 9.57
CA LEU A 277 -15.99 10.24 8.42
C LEU A 277 -15.92 8.73 8.16
N PHE A 278 -14.72 8.14 8.19
CA PHE A 278 -14.52 6.73 7.91
C PHE A 278 -15.17 5.84 8.98
N TYR A 279 -14.89 6.12 10.26
CA TYR A 279 -15.47 5.34 11.36
C TYR A 279 -16.98 5.51 11.46
N GLY A 280 -17.50 6.74 11.35
CA GLY A 280 -18.94 6.97 11.33
C GLY A 280 -19.64 6.26 10.15
N THR A 281 -18.98 6.15 9.00
CA THR A 281 -19.49 5.38 7.86
C THR A 281 -19.52 3.89 8.16
N LEU A 282 -18.46 3.34 8.77
CA LEU A 282 -18.41 1.92 9.15
C LEU A 282 -19.44 1.56 10.21
N GLU A 283 -19.65 2.41 11.21
CA GLU A 283 -20.67 2.21 12.24
C GLU A 283 -22.07 2.14 11.62
N LEU A 284 -22.39 3.09 10.72
CA LEU A 284 -23.66 3.07 10.01
C LEU A 284 -23.83 1.78 9.19
N ILE A 285 -22.80 1.37 8.44
CA ILE A 285 -22.82 0.15 7.63
C ILE A 285 -23.00 -1.10 8.50
N SER A 286 -22.31 -1.17 9.63
CA SER A 286 -22.41 -2.27 10.57
C SER A 286 -23.84 -2.43 11.07
N ASN A 287 -24.46 -1.31 11.48
CA ASN A 287 -25.85 -1.29 11.93
C ASN A 287 -26.83 -1.67 10.81
N MET A 288 -26.58 -1.25 9.58
CA MET A 288 -27.50 -1.47 8.45
C MET A 288 -27.39 -2.87 7.83
N PHE A 289 -26.18 -3.43 7.72
CA PHE A 289 -25.93 -4.61 6.90
C PHE A 289 -25.15 -5.73 7.58
N GLY A 290 -24.54 -5.48 8.74
CA GLY A 290 -23.74 -6.46 9.47
C GLY A 290 -22.62 -7.07 8.62
N ASP A 291 -22.36 -8.36 8.82
CA ASP A 291 -21.30 -9.12 8.15
C ASP A 291 -21.50 -9.26 6.63
N THR A 292 -22.73 -9.06 6.15
CA THR A 292 -23.05 -9.13 4.72
C THR A 292 -22.72 -7.85 3.96
N ALA A 293 -22.27 -6.78 4.65
CA ALA A 293 -22.10 -5.42 4.12
C ALA A 293 -21.50 -5.40 2.71
N PHE A 294 -20.35 -6.03 2.52
CA PHE A 294 -19.56 -5.92 1.29
C PHE A 294 -19.67 -7.13 0.34
N ARG A 295 -20.75 -7.92 0.47
CA ARG A 295 -20.99 -9.12 -0.35
C ARG A 295 -22.06 -8.85 -1.42
N SER A 296 -21.90 -9.42 -2.62
CA SER A 296 -22.92 -9.32 -3.68
C SER A 296 -24.08 -10.31 -3.51
N GLU A 297 -23.86 -11.40 -2.79
CA GLU A 297 -24.85 -12.45 -2.50
C GLU A 297 -24.88 -12.79 -1.01
N ARG A 298 -26.05 -13.20 -0.49
CA ARG A 298 -26.25 -13.53 0.94
C ARG A 298 -25.34 -14.68 1.40
N ASP A 299 -25.23 -15.71 0.59
CA ASP A 299 -24.49 -16.93 0.92
C ASP A 299 -22.99 -16.85 0.59
N SER A 300 -22.56 -15.75 -0.04
CA SER A 300 -21.14 -15.52 -0.27
C SER A 300 -20.41 -15.37 1.05
N ARG A 301 -19.17 -15.86 1.10
CA ARG A 301 -18.24 -15.64 2.21
C ARG A 301 -17.20 -14.57 1.90
N ARG A 302 -17.20 -14.05 0.67
CA ARG A 302 -16.14 -13.16 0.17
C ARG A 302 -16.69 -11.75 -0.06
N SER A 303 -16.00 -10.79 0.53
CA SER A 303 -16.23 -9.36 0.26
C SER A 303 -15.64 -8.95 -1.08
N GLU A 304 -16.31 -8.01 -1.75
CA GLU A 304 -15.97 -7.57 -3.09
C GLU A 304 -15.71 -6.06 -3.11
N LYS A 305 -14.60 -5.67 -3.75
CA LYS A 305 -14.18 -4.27 -3.90
C LYS A 305 -15.29 -3.38 -4.48
N MET A 306 -16.00 -3.86 -5.48
CA MET A 306 -17.09 -3.11 -6.12
C MET A 306 -18.24 -2.82 -5.16
N ILE A 307 -18.62 -3.81 -4.34
CA ILE A 307 -19.70 -3.65 -3.37
C ILE A 307 -19.25 -2.73 -2.24
N TYR A 308 -18.00 -2.87 -1.78
CA TYR A 308 -17.41 -1.94 -0.83
C TYR A 308 -17.44 -0.48 -1.29
N ASP A 309 -17.02 -0.18 -2.52
CA ASP A 309 -17.10 1.20 -3.03
C ASP A 309 -18.52 1.72 -2.95
N THR A 310 -19.46 0.90 -3.41
CA THR A 310 -20.86 1.29 -3.51
C THR A 310 -21.45 1.56 -2.14
N VAL A 311 -21.25 0.64 -1.19
CA VAL A 311 -21.82 0.72 0.17
C VAL A 311 -21.17 1.84 0.96
N MET A 312 -19.84 1.94 0.98
CA MET A 312 -19.11 2.98 1.70
C MET A 312 -19.49 4.38 1.22
N LEU A 313 -19.47 4.61 -0.10
CA LEU A 313 -19.76 5.94 -0.65
C LEU A 313 -21.23 6.31 -0.47
N SER A 314 -22.17 5.36 -0.65
CA SER A 314 -23.60 5.63 -0.45
C SER A 314 -23.90 6.00 1.01
N CYS A 315 -23.34 5.27 1.96
CA CYS A 315 -23.56 5.54 3.39
C CYS A 315 -22.90 6.85 3.83
N ALA A 316 -21.70 7.16 3.32
CA ALA A 316 -21.04 8.43 3.59
C ALA A 316 -21.84 9.63 3.07
N GLU A 317 -22.42 9.55 1.86
CA GLU A 317 -23.30 10.60 1.33
C GLU A 317 -24.60 10.75 2.15
N LEU A 318 -25.18 9.64 2.63
CA LEU A 318 -26.35 9.67 3.51
C LEU A 318 -26.05 10.33 4.87
N ILE A 319 -24.85 10.12 5.42
CA ILE A 319 -24.40 10.79 6.65
C ILE A 319 -24.30 12.30 6.42
N GLU A 320 -23.68 12.73 5.31
CA GLU A 320 -23.57 14.17 4.97
C GLU A 320 -24.93 14.84 4.78
N GLU A 321 -25.92 14.09 4.31
CA GLU A 321 -27.30 14.56 4.14
C GLU A 321 -28.14 14.52 5.42
N GLY A 322 -27.58 14.03 6.54
CA GLY A 322 -28.24 14.00 7.85
C GLY A 322 -29.21 12.83 8.04
N PHE A 323 -29.12 11.77 7.23
CA PHE A 323 -30.02 10.62 7.29
C PHE A 323 -29.59 9.52 8.27
N SER A 324 -28.44 9.65 8.94
CA SER A 324 -27.88 8.63 9.83
C SER A 324 -28.85 8.15 10.92
N LEU A 325 -29.56 9.08 11.58
CA LEU A 325 -30.52 8.77 12.65
C LEU A 325 -31.77 8.04 12.13
N GLY A 326 -32.18 8.28 10.88
CA GLY A 326 -33.37 7.67 10.28
C GLY A 326 -33.27 6.15 10.17
N PHE A 327 -32.06 5.61 10.05
CA PHE A 327 -31.84 4.16 9.96
C PHE A 327 -31.97 3.41 11.28
N THR A 328 -31.93 4.11 12.44
CA THR A 328 -32.10 3.47 13.76
C THR A 328 -33.48 2.84 13.95
N GLN A 329 -34.48 3.30 13.18
CA GLN A 329 -35.85 2.81 13.23
C GLN A 329 -36.18 1.80 12.12
N VAL A 330 -35.29 1.63 11.14
CA VAL A 330 -35.50 0.70 10.03
C VAL A 330 -35.04 -0.70 10.43
N ASN A 331 -35.87 -1.70 10.14
CA ASN A 331 -35.51 -3.09 10.35
C ASN A 331 -34.29 -3.49 9.48
N GLN A 332 -33.25 -4.03 10.12
CA GLN A 332 -31.99 -4.43 9.49
C GLN A 332 -32.19 -5.48 8.37
N ASP A 333 -33.07 -6.48 8.56
CA ASP A 333 -33.35 -7.49 7.54
C ASP A 333 -34.01 -6.88 6.29
N LYS A 334 -34.82 -5.83 6.45
CA LYS A 334 -35.41 -5.08 5.33
C LYS A 334 -34.31 -4.39 4.52
N LEU A 335 -33.38 -3.70 5.19
CA LEU A 335 -32.25 -3.02 4.54
C LEU A 335 -31.34 -4.00 3.79
N ILE A 336 -31.02 -5.13 4.42
CA ILE A 336 -30.23 -6.20 3.79
C ILE A 336 -30.95 -6.74 2.55
N SER A 337 -32.27 -6.99 2.65
CA SER A 337 -33.08 -7.48 1.53
C SER A 337 -33.10 -6.50 0.35
N GLU A 338 -33.32 -5.22 0.62
CA GLU A 338 -33.37 -4.18 -0.40
C GLU A 338 -32.00 -3.94 -1.06
N LYS A 339 -30.90 -4.03 -0.30
CA LYS A 339 -29.54 -4.00 -0.87
C LYS A 339 -29.36 -5.12 -1.89
N PHE A 340 -29.65 -6.37 -1.52
CA PHE A 340 -29.48 -7.52 -2.42
C PHE A 340 -30.42 -7.47 -3.62
N LYS A 341 -31.65 -6.98 -3.43
CA LYS A 341 -32.61 -6.75 -4.51
C LYS A 341 -32.08 -5.70 -5.50
N CYS A 342 -31.55 -4.57 -5.00
CA CYS A 342 -30.93 -3.54 -5.83
C CYS A 342 -29.78 -4.09 -6.69
N ILE A 343 -28.89 -4.90 -6.09
CA ILE A 343 -27.79 -5.55 -6.81
C ILE A 343 -28.32 -6.52 -7.88
N HIS A 344 -29.33 -7.33 -7.54
CA HIS A 344 -29.91 -8.32 -8.44
C HIS A 344 -30.62 -7.68 -9.65
N GLU A 345 -31.42 -6.65 -9.42
CA GLU A 345 -32.16 -5.93 -10.47
C GLU A 345 -31.22 -5.16 -11.42
N ASN A 346 -30.03 -4.77 -10.93
CA ASN A 346 -29.05 -3.97 -11.68
C ASN A 346 -27.77 -4.75 -12.03
N ARG A 347 -27.87 -6.07 -12.24
CA ARG A 347 -26.73 -6.97 -12.53
C ARG A 347 -25.81 -6.50 -13.66
N THR A 348 -26.33 -5.75 -14.64
CA THR A 348 -25.52 -5.19 -15.74
C THR A 348 -24.49 -4.17 -15.26
N VAL A 349 -24.79 -3.40 -14.21
CA VAL A 349 -23.91 -2.41 -13.60
C VAL A 349 -23.06 -3.04 -12.48
N PHE A 350 -23.59 -4.05 -11.80
CA PHE A 350 -22.92 -4.85 -10.76
C PHE A 350 -22.22 -6.11 -11.30
N ASN A 351 -21.64 -6.06 -12.50
CA ASN A 351 -20.97 -7.21 -13.12
C ASN A 351 -19.44 -7.23 -12.98
N GLY A 352 -18.85 -6.27 -12.25
CA GLY A 352 -17.40 -6.15 -12.03
C GLY A 352 -16.57 -5.74 -13.27
N LYS A 353 -17.14 -5.77 -14.49
CA LYS A 353 -16.42 -5.41 -15.73
C LYS A 353 -16.20 -3.91 -15.89
N TYR A 354 -17.08 -3.11 -15.29
CA TYR A 354 -17.17 -1.68 -15.48
C TYR A 354 -16.71 -0.93 -14.22
N THR A 355 -15.41 -0.66 -14.11
CA THR A 355 -14.74 -0.09 -12.92
C THR A 355 -14.52 1.42 -12.96
N SER A 356 -14.91 2.10 -14.06
CA SER A 356 -14.76 3.56 -14.16
C SER A 356 -15.53 4.31 -13.06
N ILE A 357 -15.05 5.50 -12.67
CA ILE A 357 -15.69 6.36 -11.67
C ILE A 357 -17.15 6.70 -12.03
N ARG A 358 -17.47 6.80 -13.32
CA ARG A 358 -18.86 6.98 -13.77
C ARG A 358 -19.75 5.82 -13.33
N ASN A 359 -19.27 4.59 -13.49
CA ASN A 359 -20.03 3.39 -13.11
C ASN A 359 -20.06 3.20 -11.60
N VAL A 360 -19.00 3.61 -10.89
CA VAL A 360 -19.01 3.67 -9.42
C VAL A 360 -20.12 4.61 -8.95
N LYS A 361 -20.16 5.83 -9.51
CA LYS A 361 -21.19 6.82 -9.19
C LYS A 361 -22.60 6.32 -9.49
N GLU A 362 -22.81 5.67 -10.64
CA GLU A 362 -24.11 5.08 -10.99
C GLU A 362 -24.57 4.04 -9.95
N ARG A 363 -23.68 3.15 -9.50
CA ARG A 363 -24.00 2.17 -8.44
C ARG A 363 -24.31 2.86 -7.11
N VAL A 364 -23.54 3.87 -6.75
CA VAL A 364 -23.74 4.67 -5.53
C VAL A 364 -25.11 5.34 -5.55
N ASP A 365 -25.48 6.00 -6.65
CA ASP A 365 -26.79 6.64 -6.78
C ASP A 365 -27.94 5.63 -6.73
N LEU A 366 -27.80 4.44 -7.34
CA LEU A 366 -28.79 3.37 -7.27
C LEU A 366 -29.03 2.92 -5.82
N LEU A 367 -27.96 2.55 -5.10
CA LEU A 367 -28.08 2.05 -3.73
C LEU A 367 -28.58 3.16 -2.79
N LYS A 368 -28.01 4.37 -2.86
CA LYS A 368 -28.45 5.52 -2.08
C LYS A 368 -29.93 5.81 -2.25
N ASN A 369 -30.45 5.78 -3.49
CA ASN A 369 -31.87 6.00 -3.74
C ASN A 369 -32.76 4.92 -3.12
N VAL A 370 -32.34 3.66 -3.16
CA VAL A 370 -33.05 2.56 -2.48
C VAL A 370 -33.08 2.79 -0.97
N LEU A 371 -31.94 3.12 -0.37
CA LEU A 371 -31.82 3.35 1.08
C LEU A 371 -32.60 4.58 1.54
N ARG A 372 -32.58 5.68 0.79
CA ARG A 372 -33.38 6.87 1.11
C ARG A 372 -34.87 6.56 1.16
N ARG A 373 -35.40 5.78 0.21
CA ARG A 373 -36.83 5.39 0.21
C ARG A 373 -37.23 4.68 1.49
N GLN A 374 -36.34 3.87 2.07
CA GLN A 374 -36.63 3.15 3.30
C GLN A 374 -36.81 4.06 4.52
N ILE A 375 -36.22 5.27 4.51
CA ILE A 375 -36.41 6.25 5.58
C ILE A 375 -37.76 6.97 5.44
N TYR A 376 -38.19 7.27 4.22
CA TYR A 376 -39.45 7.97 3.95
C TYR A 376 -40.70 7.06 4.01
N GLU A 377 -40.49 5.74 4.07
CA GLU A 377 -41.57 4.74 4.22
C GLU A 377 -41.88 4.40 5.70
N ILE A 378 -41.14 4.97 6.65
CA ILE A 378 -41.46 4.98 8.09
C ILE A 378 -42.44 6.13 8.36
#